data_AF-A0A5C7M4F5-F1
#
_entry.id   AF-A0A5C7M4F5-F1
#
_cell.length_a   1.000
_cell.length_b   1.000
_cell.length_c   1.000
_cell.angle_alpha   90.00
_cell.angle_beta   90.00
_cell.angle_gamma   90.00
#
_symmetry.space_group_name_H-M   'P 1'
#
loop_
_entity.id
_entity.type
_entity.pdbx_description
1 polymer ?
#
loop_
_entity_poly.entity_id
_entity_poly.type
_entity_poly.pdbx_seq_one_letter_code
_entity_poly.pdbx_strand_id
1 'polypeptide(L)'
;MGYSLRIGEAEIEYDEERVGIDCPLVRLDTAPANGDPTDYENQRWPSYSCWADAMRKLDLMDVMFGMRNGGSGTFEWNGVERYPLLEEHPGVMPITREHVEYVEAKIAKYRKKHPEHIAQYPPLKPDAKPVVDGCDLYADDQYVDDPRCDTALVRGEWLAFWLRWAIENCKQPVFVNS
;
A
#
# COMPACT_ATOMS: atom_id res chain seq x y z
N MET A 1 -2.81 -9.07 -13.47
CA MET A 1 -1.43 -8.86 -12.98
C MET A 1 -1.48 -7.76 -11.93
N GLY A 2 -0.71 -7.93 -10.87
CA GLY A 2 -0.79 -7.09 -9.68
C GLY A 2 0.53 -7.11 -8.94
N TYR A 3 0.64 -6.28 -7.94
CA TYR A 3 1.82 -6.20 -7.11
C TYR A 3 1.80 -7.27 -6.03
N SER A 4 2.98 -7.71 -5.59
CA SER A 4 3.20 -8.25 -4.26
C SER A 4 3.93 -7.22 -3.41
N LEU A 5 3.18 -6.43 -2.64
CA LEU A 5 3.72 -5.36 -1.80
C LEU A 5 4.01 -5.90 -0.40
N ARG A 6 5.17 -5.58 0.17
CA ARG A 6 5.48 -5.84 1.59
C ARG A 6 6.23 -4.69 2.24
N ILE A 7 6.04 -4.49 3.54
CA ILE A 7 6.68 -3.44 4.33
C ILE A 7 7.27 -4.04 5.60
N GLY A 8 8.57 -3.87 5.85
CA GLY A 8 9.16 -4.42 7.08
C GLY A 8 10.67 -4.28 7.19
N GLU A 9 11.28 -5.11 8.04
CA GLU A 9 12.74 -5.19 8.20
C GLU A 9 13.34 -5.86 6.97
N ALA A 10 14.37 -5.26 6.39
CA ALA A 10 15.09 -5.86 5.28
C ALA A 10 15.79 -7.16 5.71
N GLU A 11 15.59 -8.21 4.93
CA GLU A 11 16.39 -9.42 4.95
C GLU A 11 17.14 -9.57 3.63
N ILE A 12 18.46 -9.74 3.72
CA ILE A 12 19.32 -9.93 2.56
C ILE A 12 19.61 -11.43 2.45
N GLU A 13 19.17 -12.03 1.34
CA GLU A 13 19.47 -13.41 0.99
C GLU A 13 20.61 -13.45 -0.03
N TYR A 14 21.63 -14.25 0.25
CA TYR A 14 22.71 -14.54 -0.68
C TYR A 14 22.60 -15.97 -1.15
N ASP A 15 22.58 -16.18 -2.46
CA ASP A 15 22.82 -17.49 -3.05
C ASP A 15 24.00 -17.43 -4.04
N GLU A 16 24.32 -18.56 -4.67
CA GLU A 16 25.47 -18.67 -5.57
C GLU A 16 25.35 -17.77 -6.82
N GLU A 17 24.13 -17.38 -7.22
CA GLU A 17 23.84 -16.72 -8.49
C GLU A 17 23.19 -15.32 -8.33
N ARG A 18 22.63 -15.00 -7.17
CA ARG A 18 21.92 -13.74 -6.91
C ARG A 18 22.02 -13.27 -5.45
N VAL A 19 21.73 -11.98 -5.30
CA VAL A 19 21.46 -11.34 -4.00
C VAL A 19 20.01 -10.87 -4.03
N GLY A 20 19.22 -11.32 -3.07
CA GLY A 20 17.83 -10.91 -2.89
C GLY A 20 17.69 -9.98 -1.67
N ILE A 21 16.77 -9.02 -1.76
CA ILE A 21 16.33 -8.25 -0.60
C ILE A 21 14.81 -8.43 -0.54
N ASP A 22 14.31 -8.89 0.60
CA ASP A 22 12.88 -9.04 0.89
C ASP A 22 12.60 -8.56 2.32
N CYS A 23 11.37 -8.69 2.78
CA CYS A 23 11.05 -8.59 4.20
C CYS A 23 10.11 -9.75 4.61
N PRO A 24 10.32 -10.32 5.81
CA PRO A 24 9.54 -11.45 6.28
C PRO A 24 8.08 -11.03 6.53
N LEU A 25 7.17 -12.01 6.42
CA LEU A 25 5.77 -11.79 6.72
C LEU A 25 5.59 -11.52 8.22
N VAL A 26 4.96 -10.39 8.53
CA VAL A 26 4.61 -9.99 9.89
C VAL A 26 3.10 -9.88 9.99
N ARG A 27 2.53 -10.47 11.05
CA ARG A 27 1.12 -10.36 11.41
C ARG A 27 0.97 -9.67 12.76
N LEU A 28 0.10 -8.67 12.82
CA LEU A 28 -0.26 -7.96 14.06
C LEU A 28 -1.78 -7.84 14.15
N ASP A 29 -2.37 -8.34 15.25
CA ASP A 29 -3.83 -8.25 15.47
C ASP A 29 -4.34 -6.80 15.61
N THR A 30 -3.43 -5.84 15.80
CA THR A 30 -3.73 -4.40 15.82
C THR A 30 -3.60 -3.72 14.47
N ALA A 31 -3.12 -4.41 13.43
CA ALA A 31 -3.00 -3.86 12.08
C ALA A 31 -4.38 -3.77 11.40
N PRO A 32 -4.55 -2.86 10.42
CA PRO A 32 -5.83 -2.70 9.71
C PRO A 32 -6.34 -4.02 9.12
N ALA A 33 -7.62 -4.29 9.38
CA ALA A 33 -8.34 -5.45 8.90
C ALA A 33 -9.72 -5.03 8.40
N ASN A 34 -9.81 -4.78 7.10
CA ASN A 34 -10.94 -4.09 6.48
C ASN A 34 -11.66 -4.96 5.44
N GLY A 35 -11.41 -6.28 5.46
CA GLY A 35 -11.99 -7.27 4.55
C GLY A 35 -11.05 -7.73 3.42
N ASP A 36 -9.74 -7.49 3.55
CA ASP A 36 -8.73 -7.91 2.58
C ASP A 36 -8.21 -9.33 2.94
N PRO A 37 -7.87 -10.20 1.96
CA PRO A 37 -7.27 -11.51 2.25
C PRO A 37 -6.02 -11.46 3.14
N THR A 38 -5.31 -10.33 3.09
CA THR A 38 -4.05 -10.09 3.82
C THR A 38 -4.27 -9.23 5.07
N ASP A 39 -5.51 -9.15 5.57
CA ASP A 39 -5.83 -8.46 6.82
C ASP A 39 -4.89 -8.87 7.96
N TYR A 40 -4.52 -7.88 8.78
CA TYR A 40 -3.54 -7.99 9.86
C TYR A 40 -2.08 -8.19 9.44
N GLU A 41 -1.77 -8.28 8.14
CA GLU A 41 -0.42 -8.58 7.64
C GLU A 41 0.26 -7.38 6.97
N ASN A 42 1.60 -7.41 6.96
CA ASN A 42 2.46 -6.41 6.32
C ASN A 42 2.60 -6.58 4.81
N GLN A 43 1.71 -7.36 4.19
CA GLN A 43 1.66 -7.57 2.76
C GLN A 43 0.31 -7.17 2.17
N ARG A 44 0.30 -6.81 0.88
CA ARG A 44 -0.91 -6.58 0.07
C ARG A 44 -0.67 -7.04 -1.36
N TRP A 45 -1.72 -7.56 -2.01
CA TRP A 45 -1.64 -8.08 -3.39
C TRP A 45 -2.58 -7.39 -4.40
N PRO A 46 -2.60 -6.05 -4.47
CA PRO A 46 -3.58 -5.35 -5.31
C PRO A 46 -3.29 -5.55 -6.80
N SER A 47 -4.32 -5.48 -7.65
CA SER A 47 -4.08 -5.23 -9.08
C SER A 47 -3.39 -3.87 -9.30
N TYR A 48 -2.60 -3.76 -10.37
CA TYR A 48 -1.88 -2.51 -10.68
C TYR A 48 -2.82 -1.31 -10.81
N SER A 49 -3.95 -1.49 -11.50
CA SER A 49 -4.96 -0.44 -11.68
C SER A 49 -5.61 -0.04 -10.35
N CYS A 50 -6.05 -1.00 -9.53
CA CYS A 50 -6.69 -0.68 -8.26
C CYS A 50 -5.72 0.03 -7.30
N TRP A 51 -4.43 -0.34 -7.30
CA TRP A 51 -3.43 0.37 -6.52
C TRP A 51 -3.19 1.79 -7.05
N ALA A 52 -2.94 1.96 -8.35
CA ALA A 52 -2.70 3.27 -8.96
C ALA A 52 -3.90 4.23 -8.79
N ASP A 53 -5.13 3.73 -8.96
CA ASP A 53 -6.34 4.53 -8.79
C ASP A 53 -6.54 4.97 -7.33
N ALA A 54 -6.27 4.07 -6.37
CA ALA A 54 -6.29 4.41 -4.95
C ALA A 54 -5.24 5.50 -4.62
N MET A 55 -4.01 5.36 -5.09
CA MET A 55 -2.95 6.34 -4.84
C MET A 55 -3.27 7.70 -5.50
N ARG A 56 -3.87 7.71 -6.69
CA ARG A 56 -4.35 8.93 -7.34
C ARG A 56 -5.47 9.59 -6.55
N LYS A 57 -6.45 8.81 -6.09
CA LYS A 57 -7.58 9.30 -5.29
C LYS A 57 -7.12 9.94 -3.98
N LEU A 58 -6.10 9.36 -3.34
CA LEU A 58 -5.51 9.84 -2.09
C LEU A 58 -4.43 10.90 -2.26
N ASP A 59 -4.10 11.33 -3.49
CA ASP A 59 -3.03 12.31 -3.76
C ASP A 59 -1.65 11.82 -3.28
N LEU A 60 -1.37 10.53 -3.52
CA LEU A 60 -0.16 9.79 -3.13
C LEU A 60 0.71 9.36 -4.32
N MET A 61 0.41 9.80 -5.55
CA MET A 61 1.15 9.36 -6.74
C MET A 61 2.66 9.64 -6.62
N ASP A 62 3.05 10.82 -6.12
CA ASP A 62 4.45 11.24 -6.08
C ASP A 62 5.28 10.49 -5.03
N VAL A 63 4.67 10.09 -3.90
CA VAL A 63 5.36 9.28 -2.88
C VAL A 63 5.41 7.81 -3.24
N MET A 64 4.48 7.35 -4.09
CA MET A 64 4.38 5.95 -4.46
C MET A 64 5.11 5.61 -5.75
N PHE A 65 5.09 6.44 -6.78
CA PHE A 65 5.52 6.05 -8.12
C PHE A 65 6.63 6.93 -8.68
N GLY A 66 7.59 6.29 -9.36
CA GLY A 66 8.57 6.99 -10.19
C GLY A 66 7.98 7.68 -11.41
N MET A 67 8.79 8.50 -12.09
CA MET A 67 8.37 9.29 -13.27
C MET A 67 7.78 8.41 -14.38
N ARG A 68 8.33 7.20 -14.57
CA ARG A 68 7.85 6.24 -15.58
C ARG A 68 6.44 5.71 -15.29
N ASN A 69 6.02 5.75 -14.03
CA ASN A 69 4.76 5.17 -13.54
C ASN A 69 3.72 6.26 -13.17
N GLY A 70 3.94 7.49 -13.64
CA GLY A 70 2.98 8.59 -13.50
C GLY A 70 3.14 9.44 -12.24
N GLY A 71 4.20 9.23 -11.46
CA GLY A 71 4.63 10.17 -10.42
C GLY A 71 5.65 11.19 -10.95
N SER A 72 6.29 11.93 -10.05
CA SER A 72 7.28 12.97 -10.35
C SER A 72 8.74 12.49 -10.39
N GLY A 73 9.02 11.25 -9.97
CA GLY A 73 10.37 10.69 -9.85
C GLY A 73 11.07 11.02 -8.51
N THR A 74 10.83 12.20 -7.97
CA THR A 74 11.13 12.55 -6.57
C THR A 74 9.99 13.37 -5.98
N PHE A 75 9.86 13.37 -4.66
CA PHE A 75 8.96 14.27 -3.94
C PHE A 75 9.71 15.04 -2.87
N GLU A 76 9.28 16.28 -2.61
CA GLU A 76 9.81 17.10 -1.52
C GLU A 76 8.84 17.11 -0.34
N TRP A 77 9.36 16.89 0.86
CA TRP A 77 8.62 17.04 2.10
C TRP A 77 9.50 17.69 3.16
N ASN A 78 9.00 18.74 3.82
CA ASN A 78 9.75 19.48 4.84
C ASN A 78 11.14 19.95 4.38
N GLY A 79 11.29 20.32 3.10
CA GLY A 79 12.55 20.77 2.50
C GLY A 79 13.55 19.65 2.21
N VAL A 80 13.11 18.39 2.23
CA VAL A 80 13.95 17.22 1.95
C VAL A 80 13.39 16.48 0.74
N GLU A 81 14.25 16.26 -0.25
CA GLU A 81 13.93 15.43 -1.42
C GLU A 81 14.04 13.94 -1.10
N ARG A 82 13.08 13.16 -1.60
CA ARG A 82 12.98 11.71 -1.43
C ARG A 82 12.58 11.03 -2.72
N TYR A 83 13.00 9.77 -2.87
CA TYR A 83 12.56 8.89 -3.95
C TYR A 83 11.25 8.18 -3.57
N PRO A 84 10.40 7.82 -4.55
CA PRO A 84 9.15 7.11 -4.29
C PRO A 84 9.36 5.65 -3.89
N LEU A 85 8.32 5.04 -3.30
CA LEU A 85 8.36 3.66 -2.79
C LEU A 85 8.30 2.58 -3.89
N LEU A 86 7.80 2.92 -5.09
CA LEU A 86 7.77 2.09 -6.31
C LEU A 86 8.49 2.81 -7.46
N GLU A 87 9.79 3.05 -7.29
CA GLU A 87 10.64 3.59 -8.37
C GLU A 87 10.84 2.56 -9.49
N GLU A 88 11.13 1.31 -9.12
CA GLU A 88 11.32 0.18 -10.03
C GLU A 88 10.41 -0.99 -9.62
N HIS A 89 10.04 -1.82 -10.60
CA HIS A 89 9.26 -3.04 -10.38
C HIS A 89 9.81 -4.21 -11.22
N PRO A 90 10.23 -5.33 -10.59
CA PRO A 90 10.35 -5.54 -9.13
C PRO A 90 11.41 -4.63 -8.49
N GLY A 91 11.33 -4.36 -7.19
CA GLY A 91 12.27 -3.46 -6.51
C GLY A 91 12.10 -3.36 -4.99
N VAL A 92 13.12 -2.79 -4.33
CA VAL A 92 13.13 -2.52 -2.89
C VAL A 92 13.58 -1.10 -2.62
N MET A 93 12.81 -0.37 -1.81
CA MET A 93 13.11 1.02 -1.44
C MET A 93 13.22 1.17 0.07
N PRO A 94 14.22 1.92 0.59
CA PRO A 94 14.29 2.24 2.00
C PRO A 94 13.13 3.16 2.40
N ILE A 95 12.48 2.84 3.51
CA ILE A 95 11.46 3.70 4.10
C ILE A 95 12.16 4.74 4.98
N THR A 96 11.61 5.94 5.02
CA THR A 96 12.12 7.08 5.77
C THR A 96 10.97 7.72 6.53
N ARG A 97 11.29 8.57 7.51
CA ARG A 97 10.27 9.28 8.27
C ARG A 97 9.44 10.22 7.39
N GLU A 98 10.06 10.83 6.37
CA GLU A 98 9.35 11.71 5.44
C GLU A 98 8.31 10.97 4.60
N HIS A 99 8.54 9.69 4.26
CA HIS A 99 7.50 8.87 3.62
C HIS A 99 6.26 8.73 4.51
N VAL A 100 6.46 8.42 5.81
CA VAL A 100 5.35 8.25 6.77
C VAL A 100 4.58 9.56 6.91
N GLU A 101 5.28 10.66 7.19
CA GLU A 101 4.67 11.97 7.42
C GLU A 101 3.90 12.46 6.19
N TYR A 102 4.45 12.27 4.99
CA TYR A 102 3.79 12.64 3.74
C TYR A 102 2.49 11.85 3.54
N VAL A 103 2.56 10.52 3.67
CA VAL A 103 1.40 9.62 3.49
C VAL A 103 0.30 9.96 4.50
N GLU A 104 0.65 10.09 5.79
CA GLU A 104 -0.30 10.42 6.85
C GLU A 104 -0.94 11.79 6.64
N ALA A 105 -0.17 12.80 6.24
CA ALA A 105 -0.71 14.14 5.99
C ALA A 105 -1.72 14.15 4.83
N LYS A 106 -1.44 13.41 3.75
CA LYS A 106 -2.36 13.28 2.61
C LYS A 106 -3.63 12.52 2.98
N ILE A 107 -3.52 11.42 3.73
CA ILE A 107 -4.68 10.68 4.23
C ILE A 107 -5.51 11.54 5.19
N ALA A 108 -4.88 12.27 6.12
CA ALA A 108 -5.59 13.17 7.03
C ALA A 108 -6.34 14.28 6.28
N LYS A 109 -5.69 14.88 5.26
CA LYS A 109 -6.33 15.86 4.37
C LYS A 109 -7.52 15.25 3.63
N TYR A 110 -7.39 14.03 3.12
CA TYR A 110 -8.48 13.31 2.45
C TYR A 110 -9.65 13.06 3.42
N ARG A 111 -9.39 12.51 4.61
CA ARG A 111 -10.40 12.27 5.65
C ARG A 111 -11.13 13.55 6.06
N LYS A 112 -10.43 14.69 6.14
CA LYS A 112 -11.07 15.99 6.43
C LYS A 112 -12.04 16.44 5.33
N LYS A 113 -11.75 16.11 4.07
CA LYS A 113 -12.60 16.43 2.91
C LYS A 113 -13.78 15.45 2.77
N HIS A 114 -13.60 14.22 3.23
CA HIS A 114 -14.56 13.11 3.13
C HIS A 114 -14.83 12.49 4.51
N PRO A 115 -15.41 13.26 5.46
CA PRO A 115 -15.57 12.81 6.85
C PRO A 115 -16.52 11.61 7.01
N GLU A 116 -17.42 11.39 6.05
CA GLU A 116 -18.37 10.28 6.01
C GLU A 116 -17.80 8.98 5.43
N HIS A 117 -16.62 9.05 4.79
CA HIS A 117 -15.97 7.87 4.21
C HIS A 117 -15.28 7.03 5.30
N ILE A 118 -15.50 5.72 5.26
CA ILE A 118 -14.88 4.72 6.12
C ILE A 118 -13.95 3.81 5.31
N ALA A 119 -12.85 3.39 5.94
CA ALA A 119 -11.90 2.47 5.31
C ALA A 119 -12.44 1.05 5.39
N GLN A 120 -13.33 0.70 4.46
CA GLN A 120 -13.93 -0.63 4.41
C GLN A 120 -14.21 -1.02 2.97
N TYR A 121 -14.09 -2.31 2.64
CA TYR A 121 -14.73 -2.83 1.44
C TYR A 121 -16.25 -2.88 1.65
N PRO A 122 -17.06 -2.52 0.63
CA PRO A 122 -18.50 -2.68 0.76
C PRO A 122 -18.89 -4.15 0.97
N PRO A 123 -20.11 -4.44 1.45
CA PRO A 123 -20.60 -5.81 1.51
C PRO A 123 -20.64 -6.46 0.13
N LEU A 124 -20.38 -7.77 0.05
CA LEU A 124 -20.55 -8.51 -1.19
C LEU A 124 -22.02 -8.74 -1.52
N LYS A 125 -22.34 -8.78 -2.80
CA LYS A 125 -23.64 -9.26 -3.29
C LYS A 125 -23.82 -10.74 -2.92
N PRO A 126 -25.06 -11.22 -2.67
CA PRO A 126 -25.31 -12.60 -2.23
C PRO A 126 -24.76 -13.69 -3.15
N ASP A 127 -24.62 -13.40 -4.44
CA ASP A 127 -24.14 -14.29 -5.49
C ASP A 127 -22.68 -14.03 -5.90
N ALA A 128 -21.96 -13.18 -5.16
CA ALA A 128 -20.56 -12.88 -5.42
C ALA A 128 -19.71 -14.15 -5.40
N LYS A 129 -18.81 -14.26 -6.39
CA LYS A 129 -17.89 -15.39 -6.53
C LYS A 129 -16.47 -14.87 -6.59
N PRO A 130 -15.53 -15.47 -5.84
CA PRO A 130 -14.14 -15.05 -5.91
C PRO A 130 -13.62 -15.09 -7.35
N VAL A 131 -12.76 -14.14 -7.70
CA VAL A 131 -12.07 -14.15 -8.98
C VAL A 131 -10.95 -15.18 -8.91
N VAL A 132 -11.10 -16.29 -9.63
CA VAL A 132 -10.23 -17.48 -9.51
C VAL A 132 -8.76 -17.19 -9.89
N ASP A 133 -8.52 -16.19 -10.74
CA ASP A 133 -7.19 -15.80 -11.23
C ASP A 133 -6.94 -14.27 -11.10
N GLY A 134 -7.66 -13.62 -10.20
CA GLY A 134 -7.62 -12.16 -10.00
C GLY A 134 -6.60 -11.75 -8.95
N CYS A 135 -6.03 -10.55 -9.11
CA CYS A 135 -5.26 -9.92 -8.05
C CYS A 135 -6.18 -9.36 -6.94
N ASP A 136 -7.45 -9.09 -7.28
CA ASP A 136 -8.48 -8.74 -6.30
C ASP A 136 -9.37 -9.96 -6.04
N LEU A 137 -9.75 -10.18 -4.77
CA LEU A 137 -10.54 -11.36 -4.37
C LEU A 137 -11.93 -11.38 -5.04
N TYR A 138 -12.52 -10.20 -5.27
CA TYR A 138 -13.82 -10.00 -5.91
C TYR A 138 -13.75 -8.84 -6.89
N ALA A 139 -14.51 -8.92 -7.98
CA ALA A 139 -14.62 -7.82 -8.93
C ALA A 139 -15.44 -6.66 -8.36
N ASP A 140 -15.16 -5.42 -8.77
CA ASP A 140 -15.83 -4.22 -8.25
C ASP A 140 -17.37 -4.29 -8.38
N ASP A 141 -17.87 -4.93 -9.45
CA ASP A 141 -19.30 -5.11 -9.71
C ASP A 141 -19.96 -6.17 -8.81
N GLN A 142 -19.20 -6.89 -8.00
CA GLN A 142 -19.70 -7.89 -7.04
C GLN A 142 -19.98 -7.29 -5.65
N TYR A 143 -19.63 -6.03 -5.43
CA TYR A 143 -19.93 -5.33 -4.19
C TYR A 143 -21.30 -4.63 -4.25
N VAL A 144 -21.97 -4.54 -3.10
CA VAL A 144 -23.13 -3.68 -2.90
C VAL A 144 -22.63 -2.23 -2.91
N ASP A 145 -23.31 -1.36 -3.64
CA ASP A 145 -22.95 0.06 -3.65
C ASP A 145 -23.23 0.69 -2.27
N ASP A 146 -22.17 1.06 -1.57
CA ASP A 146 -22.23 1.85 -0.34
C ASP A 146 -21.26 3.03 -0.48
N PRO A 147 -21.76 4.26 -0.71
CA PRO A 147 -20.91 5.43 -0.97
C PRO A 147 -20.06 5.82 0.25
N ARG A 148 -20.31 5.25 1.43
CA ARG A 148 -19.47 5.48 2.62
C ARG A 148 -18.23 4.60 2.61
N CYS A 149 -18.27 3.44 1.95
CA CYS A 149 -17.13 2.52 1.90
C CYS A 149 -16.09 3.03 0.89
N ASP A 150 -14.87 3.24 1.36
CA ASP A 150 -13.78 3.76 0.54
C ASP A 150 -12.59 2.79 0.51
N THR A 151 -12.53 2.01 -0.56
CA THR A 151 -11.47 1.02 -0.80
C THR A 151 -10.10 1.66 -1.03
N ALA A 152 -10.03 2.96 -1.36
CA ALA A 152 -8.76 3.67 -1.39
C ALA A 152 -8.27 3.94 0.03
N LEU A 153 -9.16 4.34 0.96
CA LEU A 153 -8.81 4.50 2.37
C LEU A 153 -8.36 3.18 3.00
N VAL A 154 -8.92 2.04 2.62
CA VAL A 154 -8.42 0.72 3.07
C VAL A 154 -6.93 0.57 2.77
N ARG A 155 -6.52 0.89 1.54
CA ARG A 155 -5.12 0.80 1.08
C ARG A 155 -4.25 1.87 1.73
N GLY A 156 -4.76 3.10 1.85
CA GLY A 156 -4.05 4.20 2.50
C GLY A 156 -3.78 3.96 3.97
N GLU A 157 -4.77 3.46 4.73
CA GLU A 157 -4.59 3.18 6.16
C GLU A 157 -3.66 2.01 6.42
N TRP A 158 -3.73 0.96 5.59
CA TRP A 158 -2.75 -0.11 5.61
C TRP A 158 -1.34 0.42 5.37
N LEU A 159 -1.16 1.25 4.33
CA LEU A 159 0.14 1.84 3.99
C LEU A 159 0.69 2.69 5.14
N ALA A 160 -0.11 3.62 5.67
CA ALA A 160 0.29 4.48 6.77
C ALA A 160 0.66 3.68 8.02
N PHE A 161 -0.14 2.66 8.38
CA PHE A 161 0.11 1.82 9.54
C PHE A 161 1.46 1.10 9.42
N TRP A 162 1.71 0.41 8.31
CA TRP A 162 2.90 -0.41 8.16
C TRP A 162 4.17 0.42 7.93
N LEU A 163 4.07 1.56 7.24
CA LEU A 163 5.19 2.50 7.13
C LEU A 163 5.62 3.02 8.52
N ARG A 164 4.66 3.41 9.36
CA ARG A 164 4.93 3.84 10.74
C ARG A 164 5.54 2.71 11.55
N TRP A 165 4.92 1.54 11.52
CA TRP A 165 5.41 0.36 12.25
C TRP A 165 6.85 0.03 11.86
N ALA A 166 7.17 0.02 10.57
CA ALA A 166 8.52 -0.26 10.10
C ALA A 166 9.52 0.76 10.63
N ILE A 167 9.22 2.06 10.56
CA ILE A 167 10.11 3.11 11.08
C ILE A 167 10.35 2.99 12.60
N GLU A 168 9.37 2.50 13.35
CA GLU A 168 9.46 2.38 14.81
C GLU A 168 10.13 1.08 15.27
N ASN A 169 10.05 0.00 14.48
CA ASN A 169 10.41 -1.35 14.93
C ASN A 169 11.55 -1.99 14.13
N CYS A 170 11.85 -1.48 12.94
CA CYS A 170 12.87 -2.02 12.05
C CYS A 170 14.17 -1.22 12.17
N LYS A 171 15.31 -1.90 12.07
CA LYS A 171 16.63 -1.27 11.93
C LYS A 171 16.87 -0.82 10.48
N GLN A 172 16.36 -1.59 9.52
CA GLN A 172 16.46 -1.33 8.08
C GLN A 172 15.07 -1.43 7.44
N PRO A 173 14.20 -0.43 7.65
CA PRO A 173 12.84 -0.47 7.14
C PRO A 173 12.84 -0.34 5.62
N VAL A 174 12.16 -1.26 4.93
CA VAL A 174 12.05 -1.31 3.47
C VAL A 174 10.62 -1.53 3.01
N PHE A 175 10.34 -1.00 1.82
CA PHE A 175 9.15 -1.28 1.02
C PHE A 175 9.59 -2.16 -0.16
N VAL A 176 9.06 -3.37 -0.22
CA VAL A 176 9.36 -4.38 -1.24
C VAL A 176 8.19 -4.48 -2.21
N ASN A 177 8.49 -4.56 -3.50
CA ASN A 177 7.53 -4.88 -4.52
C ASN A 177 8.07 -6.00 -5.43
N SER A 178 7.30 -7.05 -5.63
CA SER A 178 7.61 -8.19 -6.50
C SER A 178 6.44 -8.63 -7.36
#